data_AF-A0A6A5W1Y5-F1
#
_entry.id   AF-A0A6A5W1Y5-F1
#
_cell.length_a   1.000
_cell.length_b   1.000
_cell.length_c   1.000
_cell.angle_alpha   90.00
_cell.angle_beta   90.00
_cell.angle_gamma   90.00
#
_symmetry.space_group_name_H-M   'P 1'
#
loop_
_entity.id
_entity.type
_entity.pdbx_description
1 polymer ?
#
loop_
_entity_poly.entity_id
_entity_poly.type
_entity_poly.pdbx_seq_one_letter_code
_entity_poly.pdbx_strand_id
1 'polypeptide(L)'
;MSDYVPIGMQDGMQAGFQLDPMEDMDTVDWSALREEVMQEPWPEWDKFDWDTGASRAAEAVPGIGNDALFLPGPHISVRAPDLALLDAIPPMPTLETPMRPIQSEHRCSHEGCKSKSFGRIYELNRHMKKHQQDGSQRKYDCPAVGCPRTGKLGFYRLDKLQDHLLRGHQDDSDIKCPGDENHDCPTKSVLMRDIMALHATKHTGDSGYRNSGSDALWNIKYYRACPIPKCPYRIGIWSDTLDALEDLRCHITIKHSANGRSECSGQLAERGFDALTGDILCPICSGNFRNHPEFYLHLVSDHLQAPRIQHEAEVPEQEDLRPYRRTLLSLWPNFEHYPIWDDIKG
;
A
#
# COMPACT_ATOMS: atom_id res chain seq x y z
N MET A 1 38.87 38.46 46.33
CA MET A 1 38.08 37.92 47.46
C MET A 1 36.63 37.88 47.00
N SER A 2 36.21 36.73 46.47
CA SER A 2 34.79 36.37 46.31
C SER A 2 34.76 34.87 46.04
N ASP A 3 33.89 34.20 46.77
CA ASP A 3 34.06 32.83 47.24
C ASP A 3 33.67 31.76 46.22
N TYR A 4 34.51 30.71 46.13
CA TYR A 4 34.28 29.51 45.33
C TYR A 4 33.72 28.42 46.26
N VAL A 5 32.46 28.02 46.06
CA VAL A 5 31.80 26.96 46.83
C VAL A 5 31.98 25.63 46.08
N PRO A 6 32.60 24.59 46.69
CA PRO A 6 32.75 23.30 46.04
C PRO A 6 31.46 22.48 46.19
N ILE A 7 30.98 21.95 45.05
CA ILE A 7 29.86 21.02 44.98
C ILE A 7 30.35 19.64 45.41
N GLY A 8 29.82 19.15 46.54
CA GLY A 8 30.07 17.81 47.05
C GLY A 8 29.36 16.75 46.20
N MET A 9 30.13 15.79 45.70
CA MET A 9 29.62 14.54 45.15
C MET A 9 29.13 13.67 46.31
N GLN A 10 27.84 13.32 46.32
CA GLN A 10 27.28 12.32 47.24
C GLN A 10 27.31 10.95 46.56
N ASP A 11 28.01 10.01 47.19
CA ASP A 11 28.05 8.60 46.84
C ASP A 11 26.65 7.97 47.01
N GLY A 12 26.02 7.66 45.87
CA GLY A 12 24.78 6.90 45.80
C GLY A 12 25.02 5.42 46.05
N MET A 13 24.38 4.90 47.10
CA MET A 13 24.35 3.50 47.52
C MET A 13 23.89 2.59 46.37
N GLN A 14 24.69 1.58 46.03
CA GLN A 14 24.30 0.47 45.15
C GLN A 14 23.42 -0.51 45.94
N ALA A 15 22.12 -0.50 45.70
CA ALA A 15 21.21 -1.57 46.08
C ALA A 15 21.29 -2.68 45.02
N GLY A 16 21.88 -3.82 45.38
CA GLY A 16 21.93 -5.00 44.53
C GLY A 16 20.53 -5.62 44.39
N PHE A 17 19.92 -5.47 43.21
CA PHE A 17 18.77 -6.26 42.80
C PHE A 17 19.26 -7.65 42.38
N GLN A 18 18.94 -8.66 43.18
CA GLN A 18 19.18 -10.05 42.88
C GLN A 18 18.02 -10.50 41.97
N LEU A 19 18.27 -10.55 40.66
CA LEU A 19 17.31 -11.08 39.69
C LEU A 19 17.27 -12.61 39.84
N ASP A 20 16.07 -13.16 40.04
CA ASP A 20 15.85 -14.60 40.00
C ASP A 20 16.27 -15.13 38.62
N PRO A 21 16.87 -16.34 38.56
CA PRO A 21 17.28 -16.95 37.31
C PRO A 21 16.05 -17.15 36.40
N MET A 22 16.04 -16.46 35.26
CA MET A 22 15.08 -16.70 34.18
C MET A 22 15.07 -18.19 33.85
N GLU A 23 13.92 -18.84 34.02
CA GLU A 23 13.71 -20.19 33.55
C GLU A 23 13.97 -20.24 32.03
N ASP A 24 14.71 -21.27 31.62
CA ASP A 24 15.21 -21.46 30.26
C ASP A 24 14.04 -21.52 29.27
N MET A 25 13.92 -20.51 28.42
CA MET A 25 12.86 -20.36 27.41
C MET A 25 12.86 -21.49 26.36
N ASP A 26 13.93 -22.28 26.34
CA ASP A 26 14.09 -23.49 25.53
C ASP A 26 13.37 -24.72 26.08
N THR A 27 12.75 -24.63 27.27
CA THR A 27 11.91 -25.71 27.82
C THR A 27 10.45 -25.65 27.36
N VAL A 28 10.06 -24.60 26.63
CA VAL A 28 8.71 -24.47 26.06
C VAL A 28 8.58 -25.42 24.87
N ASP A 29 7.71 -26.43 24.99
CA ASP A 29 7.39 -27.35 23.91
C ASP A 29 6.50 -26.69 22.84
N TRP A 30 7.16 -26.01 21.91
CA TRP A 30 6.52 -25.35 20.76
C TRP A 30 5.85 -26.31 19.78
N SER A 31 6.07 -27.63 19.90
CA SER A 31 5.46 -28.61 18.99
C SER A 31 3.97 -28.80 19.26
N ALA A 32 3.54 -28.72 20.53
CA ALA A 32 2.15 -28.79 20.93
C ALA A 32 1.34 -27.57 20.47
N LEU A 33 1.92 -26.35 20.59
CA LEU A 33 1.28 -25.11 20.13
C LEU A 33 1.09 -25.10 18.59
N ARG A 34 2.01 -25.76 17.87
CA ARG A 34 1.98 -25.84 16.41
C ARG A 34 0.88 -26.76 15.88
N GLU A 35 0.55 -27.83 16.58
CA GLU A 35 -0.55 -28.72 16.19
C GLU A 35 -1.92 -28.08 16.46
N GLU A 36 -2.04 -27.27 17.51
CA GLU A 36 -3.30 -26.62 17.89
C GLU A 36 -3.65 -25.45 16.94
N VAL A 37 -2.67 -24.62 16.56
CA VAL A 37 -2.86 -23.48 15.64
C VAL A 37 -3.15 -23.93 14.19
N MET A 38 -2.79 -25.16 13.82
CA MET A 38 -2.98 -25.67 12.46
C MET A 38 -4.28 -26.47 12.25
N GLN A 39 -5.09 -26.68 13.30
CA GLN A 39 -6.36 -27.41 13.20
C GLN A 39 -7.59 -26.51 13.06
N GLU A 40 -7.46 -25.19 13.11
CA GLU A 40 -8.59 -24.30 12.83
C GLU A 40 -8.95 -24.29 11.33
N PRO A 41 -10.22 -24.54 10.97
CA PRO A 41 -10.68 -24.49 9.59
C PRO A 41 -10.70 -23.04 9.12
N TRP A 42 -9.64 -22.62 8.43
CA TRP A 42 -9.61 -21.33 7.76
C TRP A 42 -10.75 -21.24 6.73
N PRO A 43 -11.52 -20.14 6.66
CA PRO A 43 -12.61 -20.01 5.70
C PRO A 43 -12.10 -20.17 4.26
N GLU A 44 -12.85 -20.86 3.40
CA GLU A 44 -12.53 -21.01 1.98
C GLU A 44 -12.65 -19.67 1.24
N TRP A 45 -11.58 -18.88 1.20
CA TRP A 45 -11.55 -17.53 0.60
C TRP A 45 -11.63 -17.52 -0.95
N ASP A 46 -11.64 -18.68 -1.61
CA ASP A 46 -11.75 -18.80 -3.07
C ASP A 46 -13.14 -18.40 -3.64
N LYS A 47 -14.10 -18.05 -2.77
CA LYS A 47 -15.46 -17.64 -3.17
C LYS A 47 -15.73 -16.13 -3.12
N PHE A 48 -14.73 -15.30 -2.81
CA PHE A 48 -14.92 -13.85 -2.81
C PHE A 48 -14.70 -13.29 -4.23
N ASP A 49 -15.79 -12.88 -4.89
CA ASP A 49 -15.79 -12.34 -6.25
C ASP A 49 -15.41 -10.84 -6.25
N TRP A 50 -14.22 -10.52 -6.76
CA TRP A 50 -13.61 -9.18 -6.68
C TRP A 50 -13.99 -8.27 -7.86
N ASP A 51 -14.73 -8.74 -8.87
CA ASP A 51 -15.12 -7.93 -10.03
C ASP A 51 -16.26 -6.93 -9.74
N THR A 52 -16.85 -6.96 -8.54
CA THR A 52 -17.93 -6.03 -8.13
C THR A 52 -17.46 -4.75 -7.45
N GLY A 53 -16.15 -4.56 -7.24
CA GLY A 53 -15.59 -3.43 -6.49
C GLY A 53 -15.40 -2.12 -7.26
N ALA A 54 -15.59 -2.09 -8.58
CA ALA A 54 -15.50 -0.85 -9.36
C ALA A 54 -16.88 -0.18 -9.47
N SER A 55 -17.06 0.91 -8.73
CA SER A 55 -18.01 2.01 -9.04
C SER A 55 -19.51 1.82 -8.75
N ARG A 56 -19.90 1.27 -7.59
CA ARG A 56 -21.24 1.51 -7.01
C ARG A 56 -21.21 1.67 -5.48
N ALA A 57 -20.83 2.85 -5.01
CA ALA A 57 -21.04 3.28 -3.63
C ALA A 57 -21.75 4.63 -3.61
N ALA A 58 -22.99 4.64 -4.10
CA ALA A 58 -23.96 5.71 -3.91
C ALA A 58 -25.37 5.11 -3.86
N GLU A 59 -25.63 4.23 -2.89
CA GLU A 59 -27.00 3.89 -2.49
C GLU A 59 -27.13 3.94 -0.97
N ALA A 60 -28.22 4.57 -0.55
CA ALA A 60 -28.46 5.14 0.76
C ALA A 60 -28.59 4.10 1.88
N VAL A 61 -28.03 4.43 3.04
CA VAL A 61 -28.42 3.82 4.32
C VAL A 61 -29.50 4.72 4.94
N PRO A 62 -30.75 4.24 5.11
CA PRO A 62 -31.75 4.98 5.87
C PRO A 62 -31.60 4.71 7.37
N GLY A 63 -31.54 5.79 8.16
CA GLY A 63 -31.97 5.77 9.55
C GLY A 63 -30.87 5.74 10.60
N ILE A 64 -30.24 6.89 10.86
CA ILE A 64 -29.81 7.26 12.22
C ILE A 64 -30.19 8.74 12.40
N GLY A 65 -31.08 9.01 13.35
CA GLY A 65 -31.59 10.35 13.66
C GLY A 65 -30.49 11.23 14.27
N ASN A 66 -30.29 12.39 13.67
CA ASN A 66 -29.50 13.47 14.24
C ASN A 66 -30.45 14.56 14.75
N ASP A 67 -30.65 14.60 16.06
CA ASP A 67 -31.13 15.80 16.75
C ASP A 67 -29.97 16.78 16.88
N ALA A 68 -29.84 17.69 15.91
CA ALA A 68 -28.96 18.83 15.99
C ALA A 68 -29.79 20.12 15.81
N LEU A 69 -29.75 20.94 16.87
CA LEU A 69 -30.41 22.23 17.00
C LEU A 69 -30.00 23.18 15.86
N PHE A 70 -30.93 23.43 14.94
CA PHE A 70 -30.81 24.43 13.89
C PHE A 70 -31.07 25.84 14.45
N LEU A 71 -30.07 26.72 14.34
CA LEU A 71 -30.26 28.18 14.42
C LEU A 71 -30.73 28.71 13.05
N PRO A 72 -31.66 29.68 12.99
CA PRO A 72 -32.19 30.19 11.73
C PRO A 72 -31.24 31.20 11.06
N GLY A 73 -30.78 30.86 9.85
CA GLY A 73 -30.15 31.79 8.91
C GLY A 73 -31.13 32.24 7.81
N PRO A 74 -30.86 33.37 7.12
CA PRO A 74 -31.84 34.09 6.32
C PRO A 74 -32.19 33.37 5.00
N HIS A 75 -33.50 33.32 4.71
CA HIS A 75 -34.07 32.79 3.48
C HIS A 75 -33.62 33.57 2.24
N ILE A 76 -32.77 32.97 1.41
CA ILE A 76 -32.60 33.36 0.01
C ILE A 76 -33.61 32.54 -0.80
N SER A 77 -34.66 33.22 -1.27
CA SER A 77 -35.70 32.65 -2.13
C SER A 77 -35.15 32.48 -3.55
N VAL A 78 -34.72 31.27 -3.88
CA VAL A 78 -34.43 30.88 -5.26
C VAL A 78 -35.69 30.23 -5.83
N ARG A 79 -36.30 30.88 -6.83
CA ARG A 79 -37.44 30.34 -7.59
C ARG A 79 -37.00 29.08 -8.32
N ALA A 80 -37.71 27.98 -8.07
CA ALA A 80 -37.63 26.76 -8.87
C ALA A 80 -38.11 27.02 -10.30
N PRO A 81 -37.44 26.47 -11.34
CA PRO A 81 -38.02 26.39 -12.66
C PRO A 81 -39.11 25.31 -12.70
N ASP A 82 -40.18 25.68 -13.38
CA ASP A 82 -41.42 24.91 -13.59
C ASP A 82 -41.13 23.65 -14.42
N LEU A 83 -41.08 22.48 -13.75
CA LEU A 83 -40.94 21.16 -14.38
C LEU A 83 -42.32 20.54 -14.56
N ALA A 84 -43.05 21.02 -15.55
CA ALA A 84 -44.35 20.48 -15.94
C ALA A 84 -44.43 20.30 -17.46
N LEU A 85 -43.60 19.42 -18.05
CA LEU A 85 -43.84 18.86 -19.40
C LEU A 85 -42.98 17.64 -19.73
N LEU A 86 -43.17 16.52 -19.05
CA LEU A 86 -42.66 15.20 -19.48
C LEU A 86 -43.75 14.13 -19.27
N ASP A 87 -44.87 14.29 -19.96
CA ASP A 87 -45.85 13.22 -20.13
C ASP A 87 -45.73 12.63 -21.54
N ALA A 88 -45.83 11.30 -21.59
CA ALA A 88 -45.95 10.41 -22.75
C ALA A 88 -44.66 10.08 -23.55
N ILE A 89 -43.77 9.28 -22.95
CA ILE A 89 -42.90 8.39 -23.72
C ILE A 89 -43.69 7.10 -24.02
N PRO A 90 -43.93 6.74 -25.29
CA PRO A 90 -44.63 5.50 -25.64
C PRO A 90 -43.81 4.26 -25.23
N PRO A 91 -44.47 3.14 -24.86
CA PRO A 91 -43.76 1.90 -24.55
C PRO A 91 -43.00 1.41 -25.79
N MET A 92 -41.66 1.39 -25.68
CA MET A 92 -40.80 0.86 -26.72
C MET A 92 -41.12 -0.62 -26.99
N PRO A 93 -41.17 -1.06 -28.26
CA PRO A 93 -41.41 -2.45 -28.60
C PRO A 93 -40.30 -3.34 -28.03
N THR A 94 -40.72 -4.41 -27.36
CA THR A 94 -39.87 -5.46 -26.78
C THR A 94 -39.05 -6.11 -27.91
N LEU A 95 -37.83 -5.61 -28.14
CA LEU A 95 -36.87 -6.20 -29.05
C LEU A 95 -36.47 -7.58 -28.50
N GLU A 96 -37.01 -8.63 -29.12
CA GLU A 96 -36.64 -10.02 -28.84
C GLU A 96 -35.12 -10.15 -28.90
N THR A 97 -34.50 -10.47 -27.77
CA THR A 97 -33.05 -10.56 -27.65
C THR A 97 -32.59 -11.75 -28.49
N PRO A 98 -31.78 -11.56 -29.55
CA PRO A 98 -31.32 -12.66 -30.39
C PRO A 98 -30.57 -13.68 -29.51
N MET A 99 -30.98 -14.95 -29.62
CA MET A 99 -30.38 -16.07 -28.88
C MET A 99 -28.87 -16.02 -29.04
N ARG A 100 -28.16 -15.75 -27.94
CA ARG A 100 -26.69 -15.72 -27.94
C ARG A 100 -26.18 -17.09 -28.40
N PRO A 101 -25.25 -17.15 -29.37
CA PRO A 101 -24.65 -18.40 -29.79
C PRO A 101 -24.08 -19.13 -28.57
N ILE A 102 -24.40 -20.41 -28.47
CA ILE A 102 -23.95 -21.31 -27.41
C ILE A 102 -22.43 -21.22 -27.35
N GLN A 103 -21.90 -20.61 -26.29
CA GLN A 103 -20.47 -20.48 -26.10
C GLN A 103 -19.89 -21.89 -25.95
N SER A 104 -19.01 -22.28 -26.86
CA SER A 104 -18.35 -23.57 -26.81
C SER A 104 -17.51 -23.67 -25.54
N GLU A 105 -17.87 -24.59 -24.66
CA GLU A 105 -17.11 -24.91 -23.46
C GLU A 105 -15.69 -25.37 -23.83
N HIS A 106 -14.67 -24.74 -23.25
CA HIS A 106 -13.26 -25.08 -23.52
C HIS A 106 -12.80 -26.17 -22.54
N ARG A 107 -12.37 -27.35 -23.02
CA ARG A 107 -11.91 -28.47 -22.18
C ARG A 107 -10.38 -28.64 -22.24
N CYS A 108 -9.80 -29.10 -21.14
CA CYS A 108 -8.39 -29.46 -21.08
C CYS A 108 -8.10 -30.71 -21.90
N SER A 109 -7.04 -30.68 -22.71
CA SER A 109 -6.59 -31.82 -23.54
C SER A 109 -5.52 -32.70 -22.88
N HIS A 110 -5.08 -32.37 -21.66
CA HIS A 110 -4.04 -33.13 -20.97
C HIS A 110 -4.57 -34.47 -20.47
N GLU A 111 -3.82 -35.55 -20.73
CA GLU A 111 -4.23 -36.91 -20.38
C GLU A 111 -4.47 -37.05 -18.88
N GLY A 112 -5.62 -37.62 -18.51
CA GLY A 112 -6.00 -37.80 -17.11
C GLY A 112 -6.45 -36.54 -16.37
N CYS A 113 -6.49 -35.37 -17.01
CA CYS A 113 -6.97 -34.16 -16.35
C CYS A 113 -8.49 -34.18 -16.12
N LYS A 114 -8.89 -34.09 -14.84
CA LYS A 114 -10.30 -34.09 -14.41
C LYS A 114 -10.90 -32.70 -14.22
N SER A 115 -10.30 -31.66 -14.78
CA SER A 115 -10.83 -30.29 -14.66
C SER A 115 -12.18 -30.15 -15.36
N LYS A 116 -13.08 -29.35 -14.79
CA LYS A 116 -14.32 -28.94 -15.47
C LYS A 116 -14.01 -28.14 -16.75
N SER A 117 -14.99 -28.03 -17.64
CA SER A 117 -14.90 -27.10 -18.77
C SER A 117 -14.74 -25.66 -18.27
N PHE A 118 -13.98 -24.88 -19.03
CA PHE A 118 -13.73 -23.47 -18.78
C PHE A 118 -14.67 -22.61 -19.60
N GLY A 119 -15.17 -21.54 -18.99
CA GLY A 119 -16.08 -20.60 -19.66
C GLY A 119 -15.36 -19.72 -20.67
N ARG A 120 -14.05 -19.49 -20.51
CA ARG A 120 -13.24 -18.68 -21.43
C ARG A 120 -11.90 -19.33 -21.74
N ILE A 121 -11.39 -19.10 -22.95
CA ILE A 121 -10.10 -19.66 -23.42
C ILE A 121 -8.90 -19.27 -22.55
N TYR A 122 -8.93 -18.08 -21.92
CA TYR A 122 -7.83 -17.62 -21.06
C TYR A 122 -7.69 -18.49 -19.78
N GLU A 123 -8.80 -19.00 -19.25
CA GLU A 123 -8.81 -19.90 -18.09
C GLU A 123 -8.24 -21.27 -18.46
N LEU A 124 -8.63 -21.78 -19.63
CA LEU A 124 -8.04 -23.00 -20.19
C LEU A 124 -6.52 -22.84 -20.38
N ASN A 125 -6.07 -21.74 -20.99
CA ASN A 125 -4.63 -21.48 -21.19
C ASN A 125 -3.89 -21.40 -19.86
N ARG A 126 -4.47 -20.74 -18.84
CA ARG A 126 -3.91 -20.68 -17.48
C ARG A 126 -3.88 -22.06 -16.82
N HIS A 127 -4.88 -22.90 -17.07
CA HIS A 127 -4.93 -24.26 -16.57
C HIS A 127 -3.90 -25.17 -17.27
N MET A 128 -3.77 -25.10 -18.59
CA MET A 128 -2.79 -25.87 -19.36
C MET A 128 -1.35 -25.59 -18.93
N LYS A 129 -1.06 -24.36 -18.50
CA LYS A 129 0.22 -24.03 -17.86
C LYS A 129 0.47 -24.85 -16.60
N LYS A 130 -0.54 -25.31 -15.85
CA LYS A 130 -0.32 -26.21 -14.70
C LYS A 130 0.28 -27.55 -15.11
N HIS A 131 -0.20 -28.11 -16.20
CA HIS A 131 0.31 -29.39 -16.74
C HIS A 131 1.71 -29.28 -17.32
N GLN A 132 2.03 -28.14 -17.93
CA GLN A 132 3.40 -27.86 -18.42
C GLN A 132 4.42 -27.68 -17.29
N GLN A 133 3.97 -27.57 -16.05
CA GLN A 133 4.76 -27.11 -14.91
C GLN A 133 4.89 -28.15 -13.80
N ASP A 134 4.56 -29.41 -14.09
CA ASP A 134 4.60 -30.52 -13.15
C ASP A 134 6.06 -30.84 -12.76
N GLY A 135 6.55 -30.16 -11.71
CA GLY A 135 7.73 -30.54 -10.93
C GLY A 135 8.90 -29.56 -10.87
N SER A 136 9.14 -28.73 -11.90
CA SER A 136 10.42 -28.02 -12.05
C SER A 136 10.33 -26.48 -12.06
N GLN A 137 9.15 -25.87 -11.95
CA GLN A 137 9.08 -24.42 -12.08
C GLN A 137 9.61 -23.68 -10.85
N ARG A 138 10.44 -22.67 -11.15
CA ARG A 138 10.96 -21.69 -10.20
C ARG A 138 9.77 -21.08 -9.45
N LYS A 139 9.77 -21.28 -8.14
CA LYS A 139 8.80 -20.64 -7.25
C LYS A 139 9.30 -19.21 -7.01
N TYR A 140 8.37 -18.27 -7.06
CA TYR A 140 8.60 -16.89 -6.66
C TYR A 140 8.64 -16.86 -5.14
N ASP A 141 9.85 -16.73 -4.60
CA ASP A 141 10.05 -16.62 -3.16
C ASP A 141 9.70 -15.22 -2.68
N CYS A 142 9.14 -15.14 -1.48
CA CYS A 142 8.91 -13.84 -0.86
C CYS A 142 10.26 -13.22 -0.47
N PRO A 143 10.59 -12.01 -0.96
CA PRO A 143 11.85 -11.34 -0.65
C PRO A 143 11.89 -10.74 0.77
N ALA A 144 10.77 -10.76 1.52
CA ALA A 144 10.72 -10.23 2.87
C ALA A 144 11.59 -11.04 3.85
N VAL A 145 12.38 -10.33 4.66
CA VAL A 145 13.24 -10.93 5.68
C VAL A 145 12.39 -11.70 6.69
N GLY A 146 12.72 -12.97 6.90
CA GLY A 146 11.99 -13.84 7.86
C GLY A 146 10.67 -14.41 7.34
N CYS A 147 10.27 -14.14 6.08
CA CYS A 147 9.02 -14.70 5.55
C CYS A 147 9.17 -16.21 5.25
N PRO A 148 8.23 -17.07 5.71
CA PRO A 148 8.30 -18.52 5.46
C PRO A 148 7.90 -18.92 4.03
N ARG A 149 7.43 -17.98 3.20
CA ARG A 149 6.95 -18.22 1.83
C ARG A 149 8.10 -18.25 0.83
N THR A 150 9.07 -19.12 1.07
CA THR A 150 10.29 -19.29 0.26
C THR A 150 10.52 -20.78 -0.10
N GLY A 151 11.40 -21.04 -1.07
CA GLY A 151 11.73 -22.36 -1.57
C GLY A 151 10.49 -23.16 -1.98
N LYS A 152 10.23 -24.29 -1.29
CA LYS A 152 9.07 -25.15 -1.58
C LYS A 152 7.74 -24.47 -1.27
N LEU A 153 7.73 -23.47 -0.38
CA LEU A 153 6.55 -22.69 -0.01
C LEU A 153 6.43 -21.39 -0.82
N GLY A 154 7.30 -21.14 -1.79
CA GLY A 154 7.18 -19.99 -2.68
C GLY A 154 5.90 -20.02 -3.52
N PHE A 155 5.58 -18.90 -4.15
CA PHE A 155 4.40 -18.73 -4.99
C PHE A 155 4.68 -19.24 -6.39
N TYR A 156 3.70 -19.85 -7.04
CA TYR A 156 3.90 -20.28 -8.44
C TYR A 156 3.51 -19.21 -9.47
N ARG A 157 2.89 -18.10 -9.03
CA ARG A 157 2.55 -16.97 -9.92
C ARG A 157 2.97 -15.66 -9.29
N LEU A 158 3.45 -14.75 -10.14
CA LEU A 158 3.87 -13.41 -9.75
C LEU A 158 2.74 -12.61 -9.08
N ASP A 159 1.52 -12.68 -9.61
CA ASP A 159 0.36 -11.99 -9.03
C ASP A 159 0.01 -12.47 -7.61
N LYS A 160 0.28 -13.75 -7.30
CA LYS A 160 0.12 -14.30 -5.96
C LYS A 160 1.22 -13.85 -5.00
N LEU A 161 2.45 -13.67 -5.50
CA LEU A 161 3.50 -13.01 -4.72
C LEU A 161 3.14 -11.54 -4.46
N GLN A 162 2.66 -10.80 -5.46
CA GLN A 162 2.24 -9.42 -5.31
C GLN A 162 1.12 -9.26 -4.27
N ASP A 163 0.06 -10.07 -4.37
CA ASP A 163 -1.03 -10.06 -3.40
C ASP A 163 -0.55 -10.40 -1.98
N HIS A 164 0.36 -11.36 -1.86
CA HIS A 164 1.01 -11.68 -0.59
C HIS A 164 1.85 -10.51 -0.06
N LEU A 165 2.66 -9.85 -0.89
CA LEU A 165 3.45 -8.69 -0.49
C LEU A 165 2.57 -7.54 -0.02
N LEU A 166 1.41 -7.33 -0.65
CA LEU A 166 0.48 -6.27 -0.26
C LEU A 166 -0.25 -6.59 1.05
N ARG A 167 -0.67 -7.84 1.25
CA ARG A 167 -1.49 -8.24 2.42
C ARG A 167 -0.68 -8.67 3.63
N GLY A 168 0.40 -9.39 3.39
CA GLY A 168 1.23 -10.03 4.42
C GLY A 168 2.39 -9.16 4.91
N HIS A 169 2.73 -8.10 4.17
CA HIS A 169 3.82 -7.19 4.53
C HIS A 169 3.32 -5.75 4.54
N GLN A 170 3.85 -4.97 5.47
CA GLN A 170 3.61 -3.53 5.60
C GLN A 170 4.65 -2.76 4.77
N ASP A 171 4.48 -1.44 4.63
CA ASP A 171 5.43 -0.61 3.89
C ASP A 171 6.83 -0.57 4.53
N ASP A 172 6.92 -0.72 5.86
CA ASP A 172 8.17 -0.77 6.63
C ASP A 172 8.80 -2.17 6.69
N SER A 173 8.17 -3.18 6.07
CA SER A 173 8.73 -4.53 6.11
C SER A 173 10.06 -4.57 5.38
N ASP A 174 11.05 -5.16 6.02
CA ASP A 174 12.38 -5.38 5.49
C ASP A 174 12.34 -6.36 4.31
N ILE A 175 12.73 -5.89 3.13
CA ILE A 175 12.78 -6.66 1.89
C ILE A 175 14.23 -6.76 1.39
N LYS A 176 14.64 -7.97 1.02
CA LYS A 176 15.91 -8.20 0.31
C LYS A 176 15.73 -7.93 -1.18
N CYS A 177 16.73 -7.35 -1.82
CA CYS A 177 16.71 -7.23 -3.28
C CYS A 177 16.63 -8.65 -3.87
N PRO A 178 15.63 -8.95 -4.72
CA PRO A 178 15.50 -10.27 -5.35
C PRO A 178 16.43 -10.44 -6.56
N GLY A 179 17.38 -9.51 -6.78
CA GLY A 179 18.45 -9.70 -7.74
C GLY A 179 19.15 -11.03 -7.46
N ASP A 180 19.36 -11.82 -8.50
CA ASP A 180 20.00 -13.13 -8.37
C ASP A 180 21.37 -12.97 -7.68
N GLU A 181 21.85 -14.03 -7.00
CA GLU A 181 23.21 -14.05 -6.40
C GLU A 181 24.32 -13.72 -7.41
N ASN A 182 24.02 -13.85 -8.71
CA ASN A 182 24.90 -13.55 -9.83
C ASN A 182 24.83 -12.09 -10.31
N HIS A 183 23.84 -11.31 -9.86
CA HIS A 183 23.76 -9.90 -10.15
C HIS A 183 24.51 -9.15 -9.04
N ASP A 184 25.59 -8.48 -9.39
CA ASP A 184 26.29 -7.54 -8.51
C ASP A 184 25.44 -6.28 -8.33
N CYS A 185 24.25 -6.44 -7.73
CA CYS A 185 23.49 -5.32 -7.21
C CYS A 185 24.33 -4.72 -6.07
N PRO A 186 24.85 -3.49 -6.22
CA PRO A 186 25.70 -2.88 -5.18
C PRO A 186 24.92 -2.74 -3.87
N THR A 187 23.61 -2.54 -3.99
CA THR A 187 22.61 -2.50 -2.94
C THR A 187 22.21 -3.92 -2.51
N LYS A 188 23.19 -4.76 -2.09
CA LYS A 188 22.91 -6.04 -1.34
C LYS A 188 22.21 -5.78 0.01
N SER A 189 21.79 -4.55 0.26
CA SER A 189 21.06 -4.08 1.43
C SER A 189 19.65 -4.64 1.47
N VAL A 190 19.19 -4.80 2.71
CA VAL A 190 17.78 -4.87 3.05
C VAL A 190 17.23 -3.44 2.99
N LEU A 191 16.13 -3.24 2.28
CA LEU A 191 15.41 -1.96 2.23
C LEU A 191 13.96 -2.20 2.65
N MET A 192 13.30 -1.16 3.16
CA MET A 192 11.86 -1.18 3.40
C MET A 192 11.10 -1.44 2.10
N ARG A 193 9.92 -2.06 2.16
CA ARG A 193 9.13 -2.48 0.99
C ARG A 193 8.88 -1.36 0.00
N ASP A 194 8.47 -0.18 0.49
CA ASP A 194 8.19 0.99 -0.34
C ASP A 194 9.44 1.52 -1.06
N ILE A 195 10.58 1.57 -0.37
CA ILE A 195 11.88 1.94 -0.93
C ILE A 195 12.41 0.88 -1.89
N MET A 196 12.25 -0.41 -1.55
CA MET A 196 12.65 -1.52 -2.39
C MET A 196 11.87 -1.54 -3.72
N ALA A 197 10.61 -1.12 -3.71
CA ALA A 197 9.81 -0.99 -4.93
C ALA A 197 10.39 0.04 -5.92
N LEU A 198 11.03 1.11 -5.41
CA LEU A 198 11.79 2.05 -6.23
C LEU A 198 13.07 1.41 -6.77
N HIS A 199 13.84 0.75 -5.90
CA HIS A 199 15.06 0.04 -6.30
C HIS A 199 14.78 -0.99 -7.40
N ALA A 200 13.65 -1.72 -7.29
CA ALA A 200 13.22 -2.72 -8.26
C ALA A 200 13.08 -2.18 -9.69
N THR A 201 12.82 -0.88 -9.88
CA THR A 201 12.71 -0.25 -11.21
C THR A 201 13.98 -0.38 -12.06
N LYS A 202 15.15 -0.58 -11.42
CA LYS A 202 16.42 -0.77 -12.12
C LYS A 202 16.54 -2.16 -12.74
N HIS A 203 15.86 -3.13 -12.15
CA HIS A 203 15.90 -4.52 -12.59
C HIS A 203 14.90 -4.80 -13.72
N THR A 204 13.86 -3.97 -13.91
CA THR A 204 12.80 -4.23 -14.90
C THR A 204 13.16 -3.90 -16.35
N GLY A 205 14.29 -3.23 -16.57
CA GLY A 205 14.80 -2.87 -17.91
C GLY A 205 15.71 -3.92 -18.55
N ASP A 206 16.30 -4.82 -17.76
CA ASP A 206 17.26 -5.79 -18.26
C ASP A 206 16.53 -7.02 -18.82
N SER A 207 16.39 -7.05 -20.15
CA SER A 207 15.49 -7.95 -20.90
C SER A 207 15.66 -9.46 -20.63
N GLY A 208 16.78 -9.86 -20.00
CA GLY A 208 17.07 -11.25 -19.65
C GLY A 208 16.30 -11.79 -18.44
N TYR A 209 15.70 -10.93 -17.59
CA TYR A 209 15.27 -11.32 -16.23
C TYR A 209 13.78 -11.18 -15.95
N ARG A 210 12.91 -11.37 -16.94
CA ARG A 210 11.43 -11.24 -16.83
C ARG A 210 10.70 -12.28 -15.95
N ASN A 211 11.37 -12.88 -14.96
CA ASN A 211 10.79 -13.86 -14.04
C ASN A 211 11.30 -13.70 -12.59
N SER A 212 11.93 -12.57 -12.25
CA SER A 212 12.45 -12.32 -10.91
C SER A 212 11.38 -11.74 -9.98
N GLY A 213 11.58 -11.87 -8.67
CA GLY A 213 10.76 -11.20 -7.66
C GLY A 213 10.73 -9.66 -7.80
N SER A 214 11.63 -9.07 -8.61
CA SER A 214 11.67 -7.62 -8.85
C SER A 214 10.43 -7.13 -9.60
N ASP A 215 9.86 -7.91 -10.51
CA ASP A 215 8.62 -7.53 -11.21
C ASP A 215 7.43 -7.46 -10.23
N ALA A 216 7.45 -8.30 -9.18
CA ALA A 216 6.46 -8.23 -8.11
C ALA A 216 6.59 -6.92 -7.35
N LEU A 217 7.81 -6.55 -6.99
CA LEU A 217 8.12 -5.33 -6.24
C LEU A 217 7.86 -4.06 -7.06
N TRP A 218 8.17 -4.08 -8.35
CA TRP A 218 7.93 -2.94 -9.23
C TRP A 218 6.44 -2.61 -9.34
N ASN A 219 5.58 -3.62 -9.52
CA ASN A 219 4.14 -3.38 -9.62
C ASN A 219 3.51 -2.87 -8.32
N ILE A 220 4.06 -3.22 -7.15
CA ILE A 220 3.51 -2.74 -5.87
C ILE A 220 3.90 -1.29 -5.57
N LYS A 221 4.85 -0.68 -6.31
CA LYS A 221 5.33 0.69 -6.05
C LYS A 221 4.22 1.74 -6.09
N TYR A 222 3.16 1.48 -6.86
CA TYR A 222 2.02 2.36 -7.03
C TYR A 222 0.92 2.14 -6.00
N TYR A 223 1.06 1.17 -5.10
CA TYR A 223 0.03 0.90 -4.11
C TYR A 223 0.28 1.71 -2.84
N ARG A 224 -0.80 2.32 -2.33
CA ARG A 224 -0.82 2.93 -0.99
C ARG A 224 -1.97 2.35 -0.21
N ALA A 225 -1.69 1.91 1.01
CA ALA A 225 -2.72 1.48 1.95
C ALA A 225 -3.12 2.66 2.84
N CYS A 226 -4.37 2.65 3.30
CA CYS A 226 -4.77 3.52 4.39
C CYS A 226 -3.85 3.30 5.60
N PRO A 227 -3.28 4.36 6.19
CA PRO A 227 -2.34 4.24 7.31
C PRO A 227 -3.00 3.81 8.62
N ILE A 228 -4.34 3.81 8.68
CA ILE A 228 -5.11 3.39 9.84
C ILE A 228 -5.14 1.85 9.91
N PRO A 229 -4.72 1.23 11.03
CA PRO A 229 -4.63 -0.21 11.17
C PRO A 229 -5.95 -0.91 10.86
N LYS A 230 -5.85 -2.10 10.24
CA LYS A 230 -6.99 -2.95 9.84
C LYS A 230 -7.90 -2.36 8.76
N CYS A 231 -7.65 -1.14 8.29
CA CYS A 231 -8.39 -0.61 7.15
C CYS A 231 -7.98 -1.36 5.86
N PRO A 232 -8.93 -1.98 5.13
CA PRO A 232 -8.61 -2.73 3.92
C PRO A 232 -8.41 -1.82 2.70
N TYR A 233 -8.68 -0.51 2.82
CA TYR A 233 -8.67 0.42 1.71
C TYR A 233 -7.25 0.65 1.18
N ARG A 234 -7.12 0.52 -0.14
CA ARG A 234 -5.87 0.65 -0.87
C ARG A 234 -6.16 1.34 -2.20
N ILE A 235 -5.28 2.23 -2.60
CA ILE A 235 -5.31 2.85 -3.93
C ILE A 235 -4.15 2.32 -4.76
N GLY A 236 -4.40 2.09 -6.05
CA GLY A 236 -3.36 1.82 -7.04
C GLY A 236 -3.18 3.07 -7.91
N ILE A 237 -2.01 3.69 -7.82
CA ILE A 237 -1.67 4.94 -8.50
C ILE A 237 -1.03 4.59 -9.84
N TRP A 238 -1.82 3.97 -10.71
CA TRP A 238 -1.35 3.47 -12.01
C TRP A 238 -1.16 4.57 -13.06
N SER A 239 -1.67 5.77 -12.78
CA SER A 239 -1.55 6.96 -13.61
C SER A 239 -1.11 8.14 -12.76
N ASP A 240 -0.45 9.11 -13.40
CA ASP A 240 -0.06 10.41 -12.85
C ASP A 240 -1.25 11.30 -12.44
N THR A 241 -2.44 10.72 -12.34
CA THR A 241 -3.67 11.39 -11.96
C THR A 241 -3.62 11.67 -10.46
N LEU A 242 -3.40 12.94 -10.14
CA LEU A 242 -3.48 13.53 -8.80
C LEU A 242 -4.74 13.11 -8.04
N ASP A 243 -5.83 12.84 -8.77
CA ASP A 243 -7.10 12.38 -8.25
C ASP A 243 -6.98 11.12 -7.37
N ALA A 244 -6.10 10.17 -7.73
CA ALA A 244 -5.94 8.94 -6.97
C ALA A 244 -5.37 9.20 -5.57
N LEU A 245 -4.50 10.19 -5.41
CA LEU A 245 -3.96 10.58 -4.10
C LEU A 245 -5.00 11.32 -3.26
N GLU A 246 -5.83 12.15 -3.89
CA GLU A 246 -6.98 12.77 -3.22
C GLU A 246 -8.00 11.75 -2.73
N ASP A 247 -8.22 10.65 -3.45
CA ASP A 247 -9.11 9.57 -3.02
C ASP A 247 -8.68 8.97 -1.67
N LEU A 248 -7.37 8.81 -1.44
CA LEU A 248 -6.86 8.31 -0.15
C LEU A 248 -7.09 9.32 0.99
N ARG A 249 -6.84 10.61 0.74
CA ARG A 249 -7.12 11.66 1.72
C ARG A 249 -8.62 11.76 2.04
N CYS A 250 -9.46 11.72 1.00
CA CYS A 250 -10.92 11.69 1.12
C CYS A 250 -11.37 10.45 1.89
N HIS A 251 -10.76 9.29 1.63
CA HIS A 251 -11.03 8.08 2.39
C HIS A 251 -10.72 8.26 3.88
N ILE A 252 -9.53 8.76 4.23
CA ILE A 252 -9.12 9.02 5.63
C ILE A 252 -10.12 9.97 6.32
N THR A 253 -10.55 11.02 5.62
CA THR A 253 -11.44 12.04 6.20
C THR A 253 -12.90 11.59 6.34
N ILE A 254 -13.43 10.86 5.36
CA ILE A 254 -14.85 10.48 5.26
C ILE A 254 -15.14 9.15 5.98
N LYS A 255 -14.23 8.16 5.85
CA LYS A 255 -14.49 6.80 6.35
C LYS A 255 -14.03 6.58 7.78
N HIS A 256 -13.19 7.47 8.32
CA HIS A 256 -12.70 7.37 9.69
C HIS A 256 -13.16 8.58 10.49
N SER A 257 -13.62 8.35 11.71
CA SER A 257 -14.01 9.42 12.62
C SER A 257 -12.78 10.18 13.14
N ALA A 258 -12.96 11.43 13.57
CA ALA A 258 -11.87 12.22 14.16
C ALA A 258 -11.23 11.52 15.37
N ASN A 259 -12.03 10.82 16.19
CA ASN A 259 -11.51 10.04 17.31
C ASN A 259 -10.65 8.86 16.84
N GLY A 260 -11.13 8.08 15.87
CA GLY A 260 -10.37 6.93 15.33
C GLY A 260 -9.06 7.36 14.66
N ARG A 261 -9.05 8.52 13.99
CA ARG A 261 -7.81 9.11 13.47
C ARG A 261 -6.88 9.57 14.58
N SER A 262 -7.40 10.18 15.64
CA SER A 262 -6.60 10.64 16.78
C SER A 262 -5.89 9.50 17.51
N GLU A 263 -6.56 8.35 17.65
CA GLU A 263 -5.97 7.11 18.19
C GLU A 263 -4.79 6.59 17.34
N CYS A 264 -4.82 6.88 16.04
CA CYS A 264 -3.76 6.49 15.08
C CYS A 264 -2.88 7.69 14.66
N SER A 265 -2.80 8.73 15.48
CA SER A 265 -2.15 10.00 15.13
C SER A 265 -0.68 9.86 14.76
N GLY A 266 0.08 9.01 15.47
CA GLY A 266 1.47 8.72 15.13
C GLY A 266 1.64 8.12 13.73
N GLN A 267 0.82 7.12 13.40
CA GLN A 267 0.86 6.44 12.08
C GLN A 267 0.42 7.38 10.95
N LEU A 268 -0.56 8.23 11.20
CA LEU A 268 -0.97 9.27 10.24
C LEU A 268 0.15 10.30 10.02
N ALA A 269 0.77 10.79 11.10
CA ALA A 269 1.86 11.75 11.03
C ALA A 269 3.10 11.19 10.31
N GLU A 270 3.50 9.95 10.60
CA GLU A 270 4.59 9.25 9.88
C GLU A 270 4.34 9.17 8.37
N ARG A 271 3.06 9.13 7.97
CA ARG A 271 2.61 9.06 6.59
C ARG A 271 2.28 10.42 5.97
N GLY A 272 2.49 11.50 6.73
CA GLY A 272 2.31 12.87 6.29
C GLY A 272 0.87 13.38 6.35
N PHE A 273 0.05 12.87 7.27
CA PHE A 273 -1.34 13.30 7.46
C PHE A 273 -1.60 13.81 8.87
N ASP A 274 -2.39 14.88 8.98
CA ASP A 274 -2.90 15.40 10.24
C ASP A 274 -4.04 14.52 10.77
N ALA A 275 -3.98 14.12 12.04
CA ALA A 275 -4.98 13.23 12.61
C ALA A 275 -6.37 13.88 12.77
N LEU A 276 -6.41 15.20 13.02
CA LEU A 276 -7.65 15.91 13.27
C LEU A 276 -8.35 16.25 11.95
N THR A 277 -7.63 16.89 11.04
CA THR A 277 -8.20 17.40 9.79
C THR A 277 -8.11 16.40 8.63
N GLY A 278 -7.12 15.49 8.66
CA GLY A 278 -6.78 14.64 7.52
C GLY A 278 -6.05 15.39 6.40
N ASP A 279 -5.62 16.63 6.65
CA ASP A 279 -4.81 17.41 5.72
C ASP A 279 -3.39 16.84 5.64
N ILE A 280 -2.67 17.25 4.59
CA ILE A 280 -1.31 16.79 4.32
C ILE A 280 -0.33 17.63 5.13
N LEU A 281 0.56 16.97 5.86
CA LEU A 281 1.64 17.59 6.62
C LEU A 281 2.94 17.51 5.82
N CYS A 282 3.61 18.65 5.65
CA CYS A 282 4.96 18.67 5.10
C CYS A 282 5.94 18.11 6.15
N PRO A 283 6.70 17.04 5.84
CA PRO A 283 7.60 16.43 6.81
C PRO A 283 8.81 17.32 7.15
N ILE A 284 9.11 18.35 6.35
CA ILE A 284 10.31 19.18 6.47
C ILE A 284 10.05 20.42 7.36
N CYS A 285 8.94 21.12 7.14
CA CYS A 285 8.62 22.37 7.87
C CYS A 285 7.30 22.33 8.65
N SER A 286 6.61 21.19 8.69
CA SER A 286 5.31 21.02 9.35
C SER A 286 4.19 21.91 8.80
N GLY A 287 4.33 22.40 7.56
CA GLY A 287 3.23 23.07 6.84
C GLY A 287 2.03 22.13 6.64
N ASN A 288 0.82 22.68 6.56
CA ASN A 288 -0.43 21.92 6.42
C ASN A 288 -1.15 22.34 5.14
N PHE A 289 -1.57 21.35 4.34
CA PHE A 289 -2.11 21.53 2.98
C PHE A 289 -3.39 20.74 2.77
N ARG A 290 -4.37 21.37 2.14
CA ARG A 290 -5.70 20.76 1.97
C ARG A 290 -5.74 19.72 0.86
N ASN A 291 -4.75 19.69 -0.02
CA ASN A 291 -4.70 18.78 -1.16
C ASN A 291 -3.26 18.59 -1.64
N HIS A 292 -3.03 17.51 -2.38
CA HIS A 292 -1.73 17.14 -2.90
C HIS A 292 -1.13 18.18 -3.86
N PRO A 293 -1.91 18.86 -4.74
CA PRO A 293 -1.38 19.96 -5.55
C PRO A 293 -0.79 21.12 -4.74
N GLU A 294 -1.46 21.58 -3.68
CA GLU A 294 -0.94 22.62 -2.78
C GLU A 294 0.35 22.17 -2.09
N PHE A 295 0.38 20.94 -1.57
CA PHE A 295 1.57 20.35 -0.96
C PHE A 295 2.72 20.25 -1.97
N TYR A 296 2.47 19.79 -3.19
CA TYR A 296 3.50 19.67 -4.23
C TYR A 296 4.09 21.01 -4.62
N LEU A 297 3.26 22.05 -4.81
CA LEU A 297 3.74 23.39 -5.11
C LEU A 297 4.65 23.92 -4.00
N HIS A 298 4.25 23.72 -2.73
CA HIS A 298 5.07 24.07 -1.58
C HIS A 298 6.40 23.29 -1.55
N LEU A 299 6.36 21.97 -1.76
CA LEU A 299 7.56 21.13 -1.77
C LEU A 299 8.54 21.60 -2.84
N VAL A 300 8.04 21.86 -4.05
CA VAL A 300 8.86 22.35 -5.16
C VAL A 300 9.39 23.74 -4.87
N SER A 301 8.58 24.67 -4.35
CA SER A 301 8.98 26.06 -4.17
C SER A 301 9.94 26.30 -3.02
N ASP A 302 9.71 25.61 -1.90
CA ASP A 302 10.35 25.97 -0.63
C ASP A 302 11.46 25.00 -0.24
N HIS A 303 11.41 23.75 -0.73
CA HIS A 303 12.35 22.68 -0.34
C HIS A 303 13.19 22.13 -1.50
N LEU A 304 12.68 22.16 -2.73
CA LEU A 304 13.42 21.68 -3.91
C LEU A 304 14.06 22.76 -4.76
N GLN A 305 13.74 24.04 -4.52
CA GLN A 305 14.46 25.12 -5.21
C GLN A 305 15.91 25.14 -4.74
N ALA A 306 16.78 24.51 -5.52
CA ALA A 306 18.17 24.92 -5.63
C ALA A 306 18.19 26.44 -5.92
N PRO A 307 19.12 27.21 -5.35
CA PRO A 307 19.17 28.65 -5.52
C PRO A 307 19.07 28.96 -7.01
N ARG A 308 18.03 29.70 -7.40
CA ARG A 308 17.79 30.13 -8.78
C ARG A 308 19.08 30.71 -9.33
N ILE A 309 19.69 29.95 -10.25
CA ILE A 309 20.78 30.29 -11.15
C ILE A 309 21.20 31.75 -11.03
N GLN A 310 22.23 32.00 -10.24
CA GLN A 310 23.27 32.95 -10.63
C GLN A 310 24.56 32.14 -10.73
N HIS A 311 24.86 31.68 -11.95
CA HIS A 311 26.13 31.08 -12.40
C HIS A 311 26.63 29.80 -11.70
N GLU A 312 26.58 28.67 -12.41
CA GLU A 312 27.43 27.46 -12.26
C GLU A 312 27.62 26.84 -10.87
N ALA A 313 26.84 27.24 -9.87
CA ALA A 313 26.89 26.66 -8.53
C ALA A 313 26.36 25.23 -8.55
N GLU A 314 27.17 24.32 -7.99
CA GLU A 314 26.83 22.94 -7.67
C GLU A 314 25.41 22.87 -7.10
N VAL A 315 24.58 21.96 -7.64
CA VAL A 315 23.24 21.70 -7.09
C VAL A 315 23.44 21.38 -5.61
N PRO A 316 22.87 22.16 -4.67
CA PRO A 316 23.03 21.88 -3.25
C PRO A 316 22.65 20.43 -3.00
N GLU A 317 23.55 19.70 -2.35
CA GLU A 317 23.31 18.32 -2.00
C GLU A 317 21.99 18.24 -1.22
N GLN A 318 21.03 17.48 -1.76
CA GLN A 318 19.70 17.29 -1.15
C GLN A 318 19.77 16.36 0.08
N GLU A 319 20.87 16.38 0.83
CA GLU A 319 21.10 15.50 1.97
C GLU A 319 20.09 15.74 3.10
N ASP A 320 19.65 16.99 3.27
CA ASP A 320 18.63 17.37 4.27
C ASP A 320 17.27 16.72 4.01
N LEU A 321 17.00 16.27 2.79
CA LEU A 321 15.74 15.61 2.43
C LEU A 321 15.77 14.10 2.68
N ARG A 322 16.95 13.48 2.85
CA ARG A 322 17.09 12.03 3.00
C ARG A 322 16.29 11.45 4.17
N PRO A 323 16.24 12.09 5.36
CA PRO A 323 15.42 11.59 6.47
C PRO A 323 13.92 11.52 6.16
N TYR A 324 13.45 12.32 5.20
CA TYR A 324 12.02 12.49 4.88
C TYR A 324 11.58 11.71 3.63
N ARG A 325 12.53 11.08 2.92
CA ARG A 325 12.30 10.30 1.68
C ARG A 325 11.05 9.45 1.74
N ARG A 326 10.89 8.65 2.80
CA ARG A 326 9.78 7.70 2.92
C ARG A 326 8.43 8.39 3.01
N THR A 327 8.31 9.43 3.84
CA THR A 327 7.08 10.22 3.95
C THR A 327 6.78 10.96 2.64
N LEU A 328 7.80 11.54 1.99
CA LEU A 328 7.65 12.17 0.68
C LEU A 328 7.15 11.18 -0.40
N LEU A 329 7.68 9.96 -0.40
CA LEU A 329 7.24 8.90 -1.32
C LEU A 329 5.82 8.41 -1.02
N SER A 330 5.42 8.37 0.27
CA SER A 330 4.06 8.05 0.70
C SER A 330 3.06 9.07 0.17
N LEU A 331 3.39 10.36 0.30
CA LEU A 331 2.55 11.48 -0.16
C LEU A 331 2.56 11.65 -1.69
N TRP A 332 3.67 11.33 -2.36
CA TRP A 332 3.82 11.55 -3.79
C TRP A 332 4.68 10.47 -4.45
N PRO A 333 4.08 9.38 -4.98
CA PRO A 333 4.83 8.28 -5.59
C PRO A 333 5.72 8.71 -6.76
N ASN A 334 5.27 9.68 -7.55
CA ASN A 334 6.01 10.22 -8.69
C ASN A 334 7.23 11.06 -8.26
N PHE A 335 7.45 11.21 -6.96
CA PHE A 335 8.65 11.84 -6.41
C PHE A 335 9.88 10.98 -6.66
N GLU A 336 9.71 9.74 -7.10
CA GLU A 336 10.80 8.85 -7.48
C GLU A 336 11.74 9.47 -8.52
N HIS A 337 11.32 10.42 -9.36
CA HIS A 337 12.17 10.98 -10.41
C HIS A 337 13.23 11.98 -9.94
N TYR A 338 13.20 12.41 -8.67
CA TYR A 338 14.14 13.39 -8.14
C TYR A 338 15.52 12.79 -7.80
N PRO A 339 16.62 13.57 -7.90
CA PRO A 339 18.00 13.09 -7.64
C PRO A 339 18.23 12.56 -6.23
N ILE A 340 17.39 12.98 -5.27
CA ILE A 340 17.33 12.45 -3.92
C ILE A 340 17.21 10.92 -3.86
N TRP A 341 16.92 10.20 -4.93
CA TRP A 341 16.82 8.74 -4.93
C TRP A 341 18.01 8.01 -5.57
N ASP A 342 19.02 8.74 -6.03
CA ASP A 342 20.08 8.18 -6.87
C ASP A 342 20.97 7.17 -6.14
N ASP A 343 21.14 7.30 -4.81
CA ASP A 343 21.87 6.34 -3.96
C ASP A 343 21.09 5.02 -3.73
N ILE A 344 19.77 5.04 -3.87
CA ILE A 344 18.91 3.84 -3.75
C ILE A 344 18.75 3.16 -5.12
N LYS A 345 18.80 3.97 -6.18
CA LYS A 345 18.69 3.58 -7.58
C LYS A 345 20.03 3.15 -8.20
N GLY A 346 21.16 3.55 -7.61
CA GLY A 346 22.50 3.17 -8.02
C GLY A 346 22.88 1.82 -7.46
#